data_AF-A0A2S3R4Y3-F1
#
_entry.id   AF-A0A2S3R4Y3-F1
#
_cell.length_a   1.000
_cell.length_b   1.000
_cell.length_c   1.000
_cell.angle_alpha   90.00
_cell.angle_beta   90.00
_cell.angle_gamma   90.00
#
_symmetry.space_group_name_H-M   'P 1'
#
loop_
_entity.id
_entity.type
_entity.pdbx_description
1 polymer ?
#
loop_
_entity_poly.entity_id
_entity_poly.type
_entity_poly.pdbx_seq_one_letter_code
_entity_poly.pdbx_strand_id
1 'polypeptide(L)'
;GFYQHGETPGLGGEVDNPKWKALWVGKTLYDAQGDLAVQIIKGSVDPQSAKATHQVDGLAGATLTSKGVDNLLHFWLGKDGFDAFLAN
;
A
#
# COMPACT_ATOMS: atom_id res chain seq x y z
N GLY A 1 -2.92 8.70 -3.72
CA GLY A 1 -2.32 8.77 -5.06
C GLY A 1 -0.99 9.45 -4.99
N PHE A 2 -0.16 9.31 -6.01
CA PHE A 2 1.16 9.94 -6.06
C PHE A 2 1.07 11.26 -6.84
N TYR A 3 1.49 12.36 -6.21
CA TYR A 3 1.50 13.68 -6.86
C TYR A 3 2.62 13.80 -7.92
N GLN A 4 3.67 12.99 -7.79
CA GLN A 4 4.81 12.93 -8.71
C GLN A 4 5.34 11.49 -8.77
N HIS A 5 5.53 10.97 -9.98
CA HIS A 5 6.21 9.70 -10.25
C HIS A 5 6.81 9.71 -11.66
N GLY A 6 7.80 8.83 -11.91
CA GLY A 6 8.44 8.64 -13.22
C GLY A 6 8.13 7.30 -13.88
N GLU A 7 7.18 6.55 -13.34
CA GLU A 7 6.80 5.22 -13.82
C GLU A 7 6.17 5.22 -15.22
N THR A 8 6.30 4.09 -15.93
CA THR A 8 5.72 3.90 -17.26
C THR A 8 4.19 3.96 -17.23
N PRO A 9 3.53 4.83 -18.03
CA PRO A 9 2.06 4.86 -18.15
C PRO A 9 1.48 3.50 -18.55
N GLY A 10 0.38 3.08 -17.91
CA GLY A 10 -0.27 1.78 -18.15
C GLY A 10 0.42 0.57 -17.49
N LEU A 11 1.55 0.78 -16.80
CA LEU A 11 2.20 -0.21 -15.93
C LEU A 11 2.31 0.34 -14.51
N GLY A 12 3.47 0.88 -14.15
CA GLY A 12 3.69 1.47 -12.82
C GLY A 12 2.95 2.78 -12.62
N GLY A 13 2.66 3.53 -13.69
CA GLY A 13 1.88 4.77 -13.61
C GLY A 13 0.46 4.57 -13.07
N GLU A 14 -0.02 3.33 -13.01
CA GLU A 14 -1.31 2.97 -12.40
C GLU A 14 -1.35 3.24 -10.89
N VAL A 15 -0.23 3.56 -10.24
CA VAL A 15 -0.22 4.08 -8.85
C VAL A 15 -1.06 5.37 -8.67
N ASP A 16 -1.33 6.11 -9.74
CA ASP A 16 -2.22 7.28 -9.70
C ASP A 16 -3.60 7.02 -10.33
N ASN A 17 -3.90 5.79 -10.75
CA ASN A 17 -5.22 5.42 -11.25
C ASN A 17 -6.29 5.62 -10.14
N PRO A 18 -7.38 6.36 -10.38
CA PRO A 18 -8.48 6.53 -9.42
C PRO A 18 -9.05 5.22 -8.87
N LYS A 19 -9.13 4.17 -9.70
CA LYS A 19 -9.62 2.84 -9.28
C LYS A 19 -8.69 2.19 -8.26
N TRP A 20 -7.39 2.25 -8.50
CA TRP A 20 -6.40 1.71 -7.55
C TRP A 20 -6.36 2.54 -6.27
N LYS A 21 -6.43 3.88 -6.38
CA LYS A 21 -6.53 4.78 -5.22
C LYS A 21 -7.75 4.49 -4.34
N ALA A 22 -8.89 4.15 -4.94
CA ALA A 22 -10.11 3.82 -4.20
C ALA A 22 -9.97 2.55 -3.33
N LEU A 23 -9.06 1.64 -3.66
CA LEU A 23 -8.81 0.42 -2.87
C LEU A 23 -8.24 0.71 -1.47
N TRP A 24 -7.68 1.91 -1.26
CA TRP A 24 -7.09 2.32 0.01
C TRP A 24 -8.12 2.77 1.05
N VAL A 25 -9.33 3.14 0.62
CA VAL A 25 -10.35 3.66 1.52
C VAL A 25 -10.80 2.57 2.48
N GLY A 26 -10.74 2.85 3.79
CA GLY A 26 -11.12 1.91 4.84
C GLY A 26 -10.06 0.87 5.20
N LYS A 27 -8.88 0.89 4.58
CA LYS A 27 -7.75 0.07 5.02
C LYS A 27 -7.17 0.59 6.33
N THR A 28 -6.66 -0.32 7.15
CA THR A 28 -5.97 0.01 8.40
C THR A 28 -4.50 -0.36 8.33
N LEU A 29 -3.65 0.49 8.91
CA LEU A 29 -2.21 0.37 8.80
C LEU A 29 -1.62 -0.70 9.74
N TYR A 30 -2.20 -0.79 10.94
CA TYR A 30 -1.75 -1.66 12.01
C TYR A 30 -2.77 -2.76 12.29
N ASP A 31 -2.31 -3.90 12.77
CA ASP A 31 -3.17 -4.98 13.26
C ASP A 31 -3.65 -4.73 14.70
N ALA A 32 -4.31 -5.73 15.28
CA ALA A 32 -4.84 -5.66 16.64
C ALA A 32 -3.75 -5.66 17.73
N GLN A 33 -2.52 -6.03 17.39
CA GLN A 33 -1.36 -6.04 18.27
C GLN A 33 -0.60 -4.71 18.21
N GLY A 34 -0.95 -3.83 17.26
CA GLY A 34 -0.25 -2.57 17.00
C GLY A 34 0.94 -2.75 16.05
N ASP A 35 1.12 -3.92 15.46
CA ASP A 35 2.18 -4.17 14.50
C ASP A 35 1.78 -3.67 13.10
N LEU A 36 2.75 -3.15 12.35
CA LEU A 36 2.50 -2.67 10.99
C LEU A 36 2.09 -3.85 10.09
N ALA A 37 0.87 -3.80 9.57
CA ALA A 37 0.26 -4.89 8.82
C ALA A 37 -0.08 -4.53 7.36
N VAL A 38 -0.02 -3.24 6.99
CA VAL A 38 -0.33 -2.79 5.63
C VAL A 38 0.60 -3.40 4.60
N GLN A 39 0.04 -3.95 3.53
CA GLN A 39 0.82 -4.62 2.48
C GLN A 39 0.21 -4.43 1.09
N ILE A 40 1.07 -4.24 0.09
CA ILE A 40 0.68 -4.35 -1.32
C ILE A 40 1.04 -5.75 -1.80
N ILE A 41 0.01 -6.55 -2.07
CA ILE A 41 0.19 -7.95 -2.46
C ILE A 41 0.30 -8.10 -3.98
N LYS A 42 0.83 -9.23 -4.45
CA LYS A 42 0.76 -9.56 -5.87
C LYS A 42 -0.65 -10.03 -6.23
N GLY A 43 -1.24 -9.42 -7.26
CA GLY A 43 -2.59 -9.75 -7.71
C GLY A 43 -3.66 -9.05 -6.89
N SER A 44 -4.83 -9.67 -6.77
CA SER A 44 -5.98 -9.09 -6.07
C SER A 44 -6.19 -9.69 -4.69
N VAL A 45 -6.60 -8.83 -3.76
CA VAL A 45 -6.95 -9.20 -2.39
C VAL A 45 -8.21 -10.05 -2.40
N ASP A 46 -8.16 -11.18 -1.69
CA ASP A 46 -9.35 -11.97 -1.37
C ASP A 46 -10.19 -11.22 -0.32
N PRO A 47 -11.42 -10.78 -0.64
CA PRO A 47 -12.26 -10.05 0.31
C PRO A 47 -12.68 -10.86 1.53
N GLN A 48 -12.60 -12.20 1.48
CA GLN A 48 -12.92 -13.08 2.60
C GLN A 48 -11.73 -13.32 3.54
N SER A 49 -10.53 -12.88 3.15
CA SER A 49 -9.34 -13.01 3.98
C SER A 49 -9.42 -12.11 5.21
N ALA A 50 -9.04 -12.64 6.37
CA ALA A 50 -8.86 -11.84 7.59
C ALA A 50 -7.82 -10.71 7.42
N LYS A 51 -6.94 -10.80 6.41
CA LYS A 51 -5.93 -9.79 6.09
C LYS A 51 -6.42 -8.72 5.12
N ALA A 52 -7.65 -8.86 4.58
CA ALA A 52 -8.16 -7.98 3.55
C ALA A 52 -8.21 -6.50 3.96
N THR A 53 -8.40 -6.23 5.25
CA THR A 53 -8.39 -4.88 5.85
C THR A 53 -7.03 -4.18 5.77
N HIS A 54 -5.94 -4.95 5.67
CA HIS A 54 -4.57 -4.44 5.64
C HIS A 54 -3.93 -4.57 4.25
N GLN A 55 -4.54 -5.32 3.34
CA GLN A 55 -3.97 -5.58 2.03
C GLN A 55 -4.60 -4.73 0.93
N VAL A 56 -3.76 -4.32 -0.02
CA VAL A 56 -4.14 -3.61 -1.24
C VAL A 56 -3.62 -4.38 -2.45
N ASP A 57 -4.40 -4.39 -3.53
CA ASP A 57 -4.02 -5.02 -4.79
C ASP A 57 -2.70 -4.45 -5.35
N GLY A 58 -1.88 -5.32 -5.90
CA GLY A 58 -0.69 -4.93 -6.65
C GLY A 58 -1.02 -4.49 -8.06
N LEU A 59 -0.10 -3.75 -8.67
CA LEU A 59 -0.25 -3.31 -10.06
C LEU A 59 0.13 -4.43 -11.03
N ALA A 60 -0.80 -4.82 -11.90
CA ALA A 60 -0.59 -5.85 -12.90
C ALA A 60 0.55 -5.46 -13.86
N GLY A 61 1.53 -6.35 -14.04
CA GLY A 61 2.71 -6.08 -14.86
C GLY A 61 3.72 -5.09 -14.25
N ALA A 62 3.45 -4.52 -13.08
CA ALA A 62 4.27 -3.51 -12.42
C ALA A 62 4.64 -3.91 -10.98
N THR A 63 5.18 -5.13 -10.84
CA THR A 63 5.60 -5.69 -9.55
C THR A 63 6.71 -4.86 -8.88
N LEU A 64 7.64 -4.27 -9.64
CA LEU A 64 8.70 -3.44 -9.07
C LEU A 64 8.13 -2.16 -8.45
N THR A 65 7.21 -1.49 -9.15
CA THR A 65 6.49 -0.33 -8.63
C THR A 65 5.71 -0.68 -7.37
N SER A 66 4.98 -1.81 -7.40
CA SER A 66 4.20 -2.29 -6.25
C SER A 66 5.09 -2.51 -5.02
N LYS A 67 6.26 -3.15 -5.21
CA LYS A 67 7.27 -3.31 -4.14
C LYS A 67 7.85 -1.98 -3.67
N GLY A 68 8.05 -1.03 -4.57
CA GLY A 68 8.53 0.31 -4.22
C GLY A 68 7.55 1.05 -3.30
N VAL A 69 6.25 0.99 -3.62
CA VAL A 69 5.21 1.57 -2.76
C VAL A 69 5.11 0.82 -1.42
N ASP A 70 5.21 -0.51 -1.43
CA ASP A 70 5.20 -1.31 -0.21
C ASP A 70 6.36 -0.93 0.72
N ASN A 71 7.58 -0.85 0.19
CA ASN A 71 8.77 -0.40 0.93
C ASN A 71 8.64 1.03 1.44
N LEU A 72 8.05 1.94 0.64
CA LEU A 72 7.80 3.32 1.05
C LEU A 72 6.91 3.36 2.30
N LEU A 73 5.84 2.57 2.33
CA LEU A 73 4.95 2.48 3.49
C LEU A 73 5.68 1.93 4.71
N HIS A 74 6.39 0.82 4.58
CA HIS A 74 7.10 0.20 5.70
C HIS A 74 8.20 1.10 6.29
N PHE A 75 8.87 1.90 5.46
CA PHE A 75 9.84 2.88 5.95
C PHE A 75 9.16 4.03 6.69
N TRP A 76 8.20 4.70 6.05
CA TRP A 76 7.57 5.91 6.62
C TRP A 76 6.64 5.61 7.79
N LEU A 77 6.12 4.39 7.90
CA LEU A 77 5.30 3.97 9.05
C LEU A 77 6.11 3.18 10.08
N GLY A 78 7.41 3.00 9.85
CA GLY A 78 8.32 2.38 10.80
C GLY A 78 8.96 3.37 11.75
N LYS A 79 9.80 2.84 12.66
CA LYS A 79 10.50 3.58 13.73
C LYS A 79 11.29 4.83 13.26
N ASP A 80 11.77 4.81 12.03
CA ASP A 80 12.59 5.89 11.45
C ASP A 80 11.73 6.93 10.69
N GLY A 81 10.40 6.75 10.66
CA GLY A 81 9.43 7.61 10.01
C GLY A 81 8.43 8.22 11.00
N PHE A 82 7.14 8.09 10.69
CA PHE A 82 6.01 8.68 11.42
C PHE A 82 5.47 7.82 12.55
N ASP A 83 6.01 6.62 12.80
CA ASP A 83 5.48 5.71 13.82
C ASP A 83 5.29 6.39 15.18
N ALA A 84 6.33 7.06 15.68
CA ALA A 84 6.26 7.80 16.94
C ALA A 84 5.26 8.98 16.91
N PHE A 85 5.02 9.59 15.75
CA PHE A 85 4.06 10.68 15.61
C PHE A 85 2.62 10.18 15.61
N LEU A 86 2.36 9.03 14.97
CA LEU A 86 1.03 8.43 14.85
C LEU A 86 0.58 7.68 16.11
N ALA A 87 1.52 7.30 16.98
CA ALA A 87 1.23 6.64 18.25
C ALA A 87 0.77 7.60 19.38
N ASN A 88 0.80 8.92 19.17
CA ASN A 88 0.36 9.95 20.14
C ASN A 88 -1.08 10.41 19.88
#